data_AF-A0A553EIV4-F1
#
_entry.id   AF-A0A553EIV4-F1
#
_cell.length_a   1.000
_cell.length_b   1.000
_cell.length_c   1.000
_cell.angle_alpha   90.00
_cell.angle_beta   90.00
_cell.angle_gamma   90.00
#
_symmetry.space_group_name_H-M   'P 1'
#
loop_
_entity.id
_entity.type
_entity.pdbx_description
1 polymer ?
#
loop_
_entity_poly.entity_id
_entity_poly.type
_entity_poly.pdbx_seq_one_letter_code
_entity_poly.pdbx_strand_id
1 'polypeptide(L)' 'MPKFNFPSYIQHDQMDCGPGCLKIISKHYGKNFSLKYLRD' A
#
# COMPACT_ATOMS: atom_id res chain seq x y z
N MET A 1 -10.62 -9.07 -18.72
CA MET A 1 -9.43 -8.18 -18.69
C MET A 1 -8.84 -8.19 -17.30
N PRO A 2 -7.58 -8.60 -17.10
CA PRO A 2 -6.95 -8.42 -15.79
C PRO A 2 -6.79 -6.90 -15.60
N LYS A 3 -7.48 -6.34 -14.61
CA LYS A 3 -7.45 -4.90 -14.35
C LYS A 3 -6.02 -4.53 -13.94
N PHE A 4 -5.31 -3.82 -14.81
CA PHE A 4 -4.12 -3.02 -14.48
C PHE A 4 -4.48 -1.80 -13.61
N ASN A 5 -5.41 -1.98 -12.67
CA ASN A 5 -5.82 -0.92 -11.77
C ASN A 5 -4.79 -0.86 -10.65
N PHE A 6 -3.95 0.17 -10.68
CA PHE A 6 -3.05 0.45 -9.58
C PHE A 6 -3.89 0.74 -8.33
N PRO A 7 -3.70 0.02 -7.21
CA PRO A 7 -4.53 0.20 -6.04
C PRO A 7 -4.25 1.57 -5.41
N SER A 8 -5.29 2.32 -5.06
CA SER A 8 -5.15 3.53 -4.25
C SER A 8 -5.23 3.19 -2.76
N TYR A 9 -4.54 3.97 -1.93
CA TYR A 9 -4.59 3.87 -0.48
C TYR A 9 -4.65 5.26 0.12
N ILE A 10 -5.68 5.52 0.92
CA ILE A 10 -5.82 6.78 1.67
C ILE A 10 -5.03 6.61 2.96
N GLN A 11 -4.04 7.48 3.16
CA GLN A 11 -3.21 7.50 4.36
C GLN A 11 -4.02 8.09 5.51
N HIS A 12 -4.08 7.40 6.65
CA HIS A 12 -4.84 7.84 7.81
C HIS A 12 -4.04 8.81 8.70
N ASP A 13 -2.71 8.72 8.64
CA ASP A 13 -1.79 9.59 9.36
C ASP A 13 -0.82 10.26 8.37
N GLN A 14 -0.41 11.49 8.66
CA GLN A 14 0.53 12.23 7.81
C GLN A 14 1.92 11.56 7.75
N MET A 15 2.31 10.84 8.81
CA MET A 15 3.56 10.07 8.87
C MET A 15 3.49 8.75 8.10
N ASP A 16 2.32 8.33 7.62
CA ASP A 16 2.15 7.09 6.84
C ASP A 16 2.43 7.24 5.34
N CYS A 17 3.06 8.35 4.93
CA CYS A 17 3.30 8.59 3.51
C CYS A 17 4.17 7.50 2.87
N GLY A 18 5.22 7.07 3.55
CA GLY A 18 6.09 5.95 3.16
C GLY A 18 5.39 4.58 3.18
N PRO A 19 4.92 4.09 4.35
CA PRO A 19 4.29 2.77 4.44
C PRO A 19 3.00 2.65 3.62
N GLY A 20 2.27 3.75 3.40
CA GLY A 20 1.14 3.81 2.48
C GLY A 20 1.54 3.55 1.02
N CYS A 21 2.62 4.17 0.54
CA CYS A 21 3.16 3.92 -0.80
C CYS A 21 3.65 2.47 -0.96
N LEU A 22 4.36 1.93 0.02
CA LEU A 22 4.82 0.54 0.01
C LEU A 22 3.64 -0.44 -0.01
N LYS A 23 2.56 -0.13 0.71
CA LYS A 23 1.33 -0.95 0.71
C LYS A 23 0.67 -0.98 -0.66
N ILE A 24 0.58 0.17 -1.33
CA ILE A 24 0.05 0.28 -2.69
C ILE A 24 0.87 -0.58 -3.67
N ILE A 25 2.20 -0.41 -3.68
CA ILE A 25 3.11 -1.15 -4.57
C ILE A 25 3.02 -2.65 -4.28
N SER A 26 3.11 -3.04 -3.01
CA SER A 26 3.02 -4.45 -2.61
C SER A 26 1.73 -5.10 -3.08
N LYS A 27 0.59 -4.41 -2.90
CA LYS A 27 -0.73 -4.88 -3.32
C LYS A 27 -0.83 -5.01 -4.84
N HIS A 28 -0.19 -4.13 -5.60
CA HIS A 28 -0.12 -4.24 -7.06
C HIS A 28 0.61 -5.52 -7.51
N TYR A 29 1.66 -5.92 -6.80
CA TYR A 29 2.41 -7.15 -7.04
C TYR A 29 1.83 -8.39 -6.32
N GLY A 30 0.59 -8.32 -5.82
CA GLY A 30 -0.09 -9.44 -5.17
C GLY A 30 0.40 -9.77 -3.75
N LYS A 31 1.20 -8.89 -3.13
CA LYS A 31 1.66 -9.01 -1.74
C LYS A 31 0.79 -8.14 -0.83
N ASN A 32 0.22 -8.72 0.23
CA ASN A 32 -0.63 -7.99 1.15
C ASN A 32 0.04 -7.85 2.53
N PHE A 33 0.58 -6.67 2.82
CA PHE A 33 1.19 -6.36 4.11
C PHE A 33 0.30 -5.44 4.94
N SER A 34 0.31 -5.64 6.26
CA SER A 34 -0.35 -4.74 7.19
C SER A 34 0.42 -3.41 7.27
N LEU A 35 -0.27 -2.31 7.58
CA LEU A 35 0.39 -1.02 7.79
C LEU A 35 1.40 -1.08 8.95
N LYS A 36 1.06 -1.81 10.02
CA LYS A 36 1.95 -1.99 11.17
C LYS A 36 3.27 -2.65 10.77
N TYR A 37 3.22 -3.68 9.94
CA TYR A 37 4.42 -4.37 9.43
C TYR A 37 5.30 -3.48 8.55
N LEU A 38 4.73 -2.48 7.87
CA LEU A 38 5.47 -1.56 7.02
C LEU A 38 6.01 -0.32 7.76
N ARG A 39 5.58 -0.12 9.01
CA ARG A 39 6.03 0.99 9.87
C ARG A 39 7.25 0.61 10.72
N ASP A 40 7.37 -0.66 11.09
CA ASP A 40 8.60 -1.25 11.65
C ASP A 40 9.61 -1.57 10.53
#